data_AF-A0A1F4XPR1-F1
#
_entry.id   AF-A0A1F4XPR1-F1
#
_cell.length_a   1.000
_cell.length_b   1.000
_cell.length_c   1.000
_cell.angle_alpha   90.00
_cell.angle_beta   90.00
_cell.angle_gamma   90.00
#
_symmetry.space_group_name_H-M   'P 1'
#
loop_
_entity.id
_entity.type
_entity.pdbx_description
1 polymer ?
#
loop_
_entity_poly.entity_id
_entity_poly.type
_entity_poly.pdbx_seq_one_letter_code
_entity_poly.pdbx_strand_id
1 'polypeptide(L)'
;MNNQSTKIIIRAQTADEEFNYLMKVLGKMNFYNQHGYKIPIPDHPFFLNISNNLDLLKSLDIEEARNIFKKDVYNSDFFEKGLKTVSKDIELVEKAIKRMEEWKNWKFKLFPSYQVKLTAYGPGGSYDFNHGNIIMKTKESGEFVRVPYHTIVHEIIHIGIEEAVVKKFELTHVEKEGLVDSICANCFDDLLIDYIVQDRGEKKVFNLVSKDNIMELPKIIKEYKKK
;
A
#
# COMPACT_ATOMS: atom_id res chain seq x y z
N MET A 1 6.51 -30.22 -6.85
CA MET A 1 6.29 -28.86 -7.37
C MET A 1 7.49 -28.03 -6.95
N ASN A 2 8.20 -27.39 -7.89
CA ASN A 2 9.35 -26.54 -7.55
C ASN A 2 8.85 -25.37 -6.70
N ASN A 3 9.32 -25.33 -5.45
CA ASN A 3 8.96 -24.32 -4.46
C ASN A 3 9.71 -23.03 -4.80
N GLN A 4 9.31 -22.36 -5.88
CA GLN A 4 9.94 -21.11 -6.28
C GLN A 4 9.44 -20.02 -5.33
N SER A 5 10.28 -19.65 -4.38
CA SER A 5 10.01 -18.57 -3.42
C SER A 5 9.59 -17.29 -4.17
N THR A 6 8.51 -16.66 -3.74
CA THR A 6 8.09 -15.36 -4.27
C THR A 6 9.21 -14.34 -4.10
N LYS A 7 9.57 -13.65 -5.18
CA LYS A 7 10.67 -12.68 -5.17
C LYS A 7 10.20 -11.29 -4.77
N ILE A 8 10.83 -10.66 -3.78
CA ILE A 8 10.58 -9.25 -3.46
C ILE A 8 11.71 -8.38 -4.01
N ILE A 9 11.36 -7.36 -4.80
CA ILE A 9 12.31 -6.44 -5.44
C ILE A 9 12.11 -5.05 -4.84
N ILE A 10 13.08 -4.57 -4.07
CA ILE A 10 13.03 -3.25 -3.44
C ILE A 10 13.86 -2.27 -4.26
N ARG A 11 13.31 -1.11 -4.60
CA ARG A 11 14.02 -0.03 -5.31
C ARG A 11 13.38 1.33 -5.10
N ALA A 12 14.10 2.40 -5.42
CA ALA A 12 13.51 3.72 -5.56
C ALA A 12 12.63 3.78 -6.82
N GLN A 13 11.62 4.64 -6.83
CA GLN A 13 11.00 5.07 -8.07
C GLN A 13 12.01 5.85 -8.90
N THR A 14 11.95 5.71 -10.22
CA THR A 14 12.66 6.64 -11.11
C THR A 14 11.99 8.01 -11.08
N ALA A 15 12.66 9.05 -11.58
CA ALA A 15 12.07 10.39 -11.66
C ALA A 15 10.74 10.41 -12.42
N ASP A 16 10.61 9.62 -13.50
CA ASP A 16 9.36 9.50 -14.26
C ASP A 16 8.26 8.75 -13.49
N GLU A 17 8.61 7.67 -12.80
CA GLU A 17 7.65 6.94 -11.97
C GLU A 17 7.13 7.82 -10.84
N GLU A 18 8.04 8.50 -10.15
CA GLU A 18 7.71 9.37 -9.01
C GLU A 18 6.85 10.55 -9.45
N PHE A 19 7.18 11.18 -10.59
CA PHE A 19 6.34 12.22 -11.18
C PHE A 19 4.95 11.70 -11.52
N ASN A 20 4.86 10.57 -12.25
CA ASN A 20 3.57 9.99 -12.63
C ASN A 20 2.74 9.60 -11.39
N TYR A 21 3.39 9.14 -10.33
CA TYR A 21 2.73 8.83 -9.06
C TYR A 21 2.25 10.10 -8.33
N LEU A 22 3.07 11.15 -8.26
CA LEU A 22 2.69 12.44 -7.71
C LEU A 22 1.46 13.01 -8.43
N MET A 23 1.42 12.96 -9.76
CA MET A 23 0.26 13.42 -10.53
C MET A 23 -1.01 12.62 -10.23
N LYS A 24 -0.90 11.29 -10.06
CA LYS A 24 -2.02 10.45 -9.61
C LYS A 24 -2.47 10.82 -8.20
N VAL A 25 -1.53 11.12 -7.31
CA VAL A 25 -1.81 11.54 -5.93
C VAL A 25 -2.57 12.87 -5.92
N LEU A 26 -2.10 13.87 -6.67
CA LEU A 26 -2.76 15.17 -6.81
C LEU A 26 -4.18 15.02 -7.38
N GLY A 27 -4.36 14.18 -8.41
CA GLY A 27 -5.68 13.88 -8.97
C GLY A 27 -6.65 13.19 -8.00
N LYS A 28 -6.15 12.58 -6.92
CA LYS A 28 -6.93 11.92 -5.87
C LYS A 28 -6.99 12.71 -4.55
N MET A 29 -6.51 13.95 -4.53
CA MET A 29 -6.39 14.72 -3.30
C MET A 29 -7.73 14.89 -2.56
N ASN A 30 -8.83 15.08 -3.30
CA ASN A 30 -10.18 15.15 -2.70
C ASN A 30 -10.55 13.86 -1.94
N PHE A 31 -10.28 12.69 -2.53
CA PHE A 31 -10.51 11.40 -1.88
C PHE A 31 -9.66 11.28 -0.61
N TYR A 32 -8.38 11.65 -0.68
CA TYR A 32 -7.48 11.60 0.46
C TYR A 32 -7.94 12.51 1.61
N ASN A 33 -8.33 13.74 1.29
CA ASN A 33 -8.84 14.70 2.28
C ASN A 33 -10.13 14.20 2.96
N GLN A 34 -11.07 13.66 2.18
CA GLN A 34 -12.33 13.10 2.70
C GLN A 34 -12.12 11.92 3.66
N HIS A 35 -11.01 11.19 3.52
CA HIS A 35 -10.67 10.04 4.36
C HIS A 35 -9.55 10.34 5.37
N GLY A 36 -9.29 11.63 5.65
CA GLY A 36 -8.38 12.09 6.70
C GLY A 36 -6.90 11.83 6.43
N TYR A 37 -6.51 11.52 5.19
CA TYR A 37 -5.09 11.36 4.83
C TYR A 37 -4.41 12.73 4.74
N LYS A 38 -3.26 12.86 5.40
CA LYS A 38 -2.35 14.01 5.22
C LYS A 38 -1.28 13.65 4.20
N ILE A 39 -1.43 14.20 3.00
CA ILE A 39 -0.56 13.90 1.86
C ILE A 39 0.50 14.99 1.73
N PRO A 40 1.80 14.68 1.94
CA PRO A 40 2.86 15.62 1.62
C PRO A 40 2.97 15.77 0.10
N ILE A 41 3.23 17.01 -0.30
CA ILE A 41 3.49 17.44 -1.67
C ILE A 41 4.89 18.05 -1.71
N PRO A 42 5.53 18.16 -2.89
CA PRO A 42 6.81 18.84 -3.00
C PRO A 42 6.75 20.28 -2.49
N ASP A 43 7.74 20.68 -1.70
CA ASP A 43 7.95 22.09 -1.30
C ASP A 43 8.61 22.86 -2.45
N HIS A 44 7.90 22.95 -3.56
CA HIS A 44 8.32 23.65 -4.76
C HIS A 44 7.16 24.53 -5.25
N PRO A 45 7.38 25.83 -5.53
CA PRO A 45 6.29 26.78 -5.81
C PRO A 45 5.31 26.30 -6.88
N PHE A 46 5.81 25.63 -7.93
CA PHE A 46 5.00 25.04 -8.98
C PHE A 46 3.98 24.02 -8.45
N PHE A 47 4.42 23.05 -7.65
CA PHE A 47 3.57 21.98 -7.13
C PHE A 47 2.68 22.46 -5.98
N LEU A 48 3.16 23.41 -5.17
CA LEU A 48 2.34 24.08 -4.16
C LEU A 48 1.15 24.81 -4.81
N ASN A 49 1.38 25.55 -5.90
CA ASN A 49 0.32 26.23 -6.63
C ASN A 49 -0.76 25.25 -7.13
N ILE A 50 -0.34 24.12 -7.73
CA ILE A 50 -1.25 23.07 -8.18
C ILE A 50 -2.05 22.47 -7.01
N SER A 51 -1.39 22.19 -5.89
CA SER A 51 -2.06 21.59 -4.72
C SER A 51 -3.13 22.49 -4.09
N ASN A 52 -2.92 23.81 -4.16
CA ASN A 52 -3.85 24.82 -3.65
C ASN A 52 -5.01 25.09 -4.61
N ASN A 53 -4.84 24.75 -5.89
CA ASN A 53 -5.87 24.89 -6.91
C ASN A 53 -5.83 23.68 -7.88
N LEU A 54 -6.49 22.60 -7.47
CA LEU A 54 -6.49 21.33 -8.21
C LEU A 54 -7.13 21.43 -9.61
N ASP A 55 -7.94 22.46 -9.89
CA ASP A 55 -8.49 22.68 -11.23
C ASP A 55 -7.40 22.97 -12.28
N LEU A 56 -6.23 23.46 -11.84
CA LEU A 56 -5.07 23.67 -12.70
C LEU A 56 -4.56 22.37 -13.33
N LEU A 57 -4.85 21.20 -12.74
CA LEU A 57 -4.48 19.90 -13.32
C LEU A 57 -5.09 19.68 -14.73
N LYS A 58 -6.24 20.29 -15.01
CA LYS A 58 -6.96 20.11 -16.30
C LYS A 58 -6.27 20.82 -17.47
N SER A 59 -5.51 21.87 -17.19
CA SER A 59 -4.83 22.71 -18.17
C SER A 59 -3.31 22.68 -18.03
N LEU A 60 -2.79 21.76 -17.22
CA LEU A 60 -1.36 21.66 -16.94
C LEU A 60 -0.60 21.18 -18.18
N ASP A 61 0.48 21.89 -18.55
CA ASP A 61 1.48 21.31 -19.44
C ASP A 61 2.24 20.22 -18.68
N ILE A 62 1.89 18.96 -18.98
CA ILE A 62 2.43 17.80 -18.30
C ILE A 62 3.94 17.63 -18.56
N GLU A 63 4.43 18.01 -19.73
CA GLU A 63 5.85 17.83 -20.07
C GLU A 63 6.70 18.92 -19.43
N GLU A 64 6.21 20.17 -19.37
CA GLU A 64 6.85 21.22 -18.57
C GLU A 64 6.91 20.82 -17.08
N ALA A 65 5.80 20.38 -16.52
CA ALA A 65 5.73 19.90 -15.13
C ALA A 65 6.69 18.74 -14.86
N ARG A 66 6.79 17.78 -15.78
CA ARG A 66 7.71 16.64 -15.71
C ARG A 66 9.16 17.12 -15.70
N ASN A 67 9.50 18.07 -16.56
CA ASN A 67 10.85 18.62 -16.65
C ASN A 67 11.25 19.37 -15.38
N ILE A 68 10.36 20.21 -14.84
CA ILE A 68 10.55 20.88 -13.54
C ILE A 68 10.77 19.83 -12.45
N PHE A 69 9.93 18.79 -12.39
CA PHE A 69 10.06 17.75 -11.39
C PHE A 69 11.42 17.05 -11.45
N LYS A 70 11.82 16.60 -12.64
CA LYS A 70 13.08 15.87 -12.84
C LYS A 70 14.31 16.70 -12.47
N LYS A 71 14.27 18.00 -12.77
CA LYS A 71 15.41 18.89 -12.61
C LYS A 71 15.51 19.46 -11.19
N ASP A 72 14.39 19.89 -10.64
CA ASP A 72 14.37 20.78 -9.47
C ASP A 72 13.78 20.10 -8.21
N VAL A 73 13.10 18.95 -8.35
CA VAL A 73 12.39 18.30 -7.23
C VAL A 73 12.91 16.89 -6.94
N TYR A 74 13.14 16.09 -7.96
CA TYR A 74 13.55 14.71 -7.79
C TYR A 74 15.01 14.62 -7.33
N ASN A 75 15.22 13.88 -6.25
CA ASN A 75 16.55 13.54 -5.74
C ASN A 75 16.62 12.03 -5.51
N SER A 76 17.49 11.32 -6.24
CA SER A 76 17.68 9.87 -6.06
C SER A 76 18.21 9.51 -4.68
N ASP A 77 19.05 10.37 -4.11
CA ASP A 77 19.79 10.09 -2.88
C ASP A 77 18.86 10.13 -1.66
N PHE A 78 17.71 10.81 -1.80
CA PHE A 78 16.62 10.83 -0.82
C PHE A 78 16.22 9.42 -0.35
N PHE A 79 16.31 8.42 -1.24
CA PHE A 79 15.80 7.08 -0.99
C PHE A 79 16.81 6.14 -0.33
N GLU A 80 18.10 6.48 -0.28
CA GLU A 80 19.15 5.53 0.14
C GLU A 80 18.93 4.94 1.53
N LYS A 81 18.59 5.80 2.51
CA LYS A 81 18.33 5.36 3.88
C LYS A 81 17.05 4.53 3.95
N GLY A 82 16.01 4.92 3.23
CA GLY A 82 14.75 4.17 3.14
C GLY A 82 14.96 2.77 2.56
N LEU A 83 15.78 2.63 1.51
CA LEU A 83 16.10 1.35 0.89
C LEU A 83 16.81 0.41 1.87
N LYS A 84 17.78 0.94 2.62
CA LYS A 84 18.47 0.18 3.67
C LYS A 84 17.50 -0.26 4.76
N THR A 85 16.61 0.63 5.21
CA THR A 85 15.63 0.33 6.26
C THR A 85 14.65 -0.76 5.84
N VAL A 86 14.05 -0.66 4.65
CA VAL A 86 13.06 -1.64 4.15
C VAL A 86 13.67 -3.02 3.95
N SER A 87 14.94 -3.08 3.56
CA SER A 87 15.60 -4.35 3.25
C SER A 87 15.94 -5.18 4.51
N LYS A 88 15.99 -4.58 5.71
CA LYS A 88 16.43 -5.26 6.94
C LYS A 88 15.56 -6.46 7.30
N ASP A 89 14.25 -6.34 7.14
CA ASP A 89 13.27 -7.30 7.66
C ASP A 89 12.49 -7.99 6.53
N ILE A 90 13.06 -8.04 5.33
CA ILE A 90 12.35 -8.56 4.16
C ILE A 90 12.01 -10.05 4.27
N GLU A 91 12.82 -10.81 5.01
CA GLU A 91 12.58 -12.22 5.31
C GLU A 91 11.27 -12.44 6.09
N LEU A 92 10.83 -11.47 6.90
CA LEU A 92 9.53 -11.54 7.59
C LEU A 92 8.37 -11.45 6.60
N VAL A 93 8.51 -10.63 5.55
CA VAL A 93 7.53 -10.57 4.47
C VAL A 93 7.50 -11.88 3.70
N GLU A 94 8.65 -12.48 3.40
CA GLU A 94 8.71 -13.78 2.71
C GLU A 94 8.05 -14.89 3.52
N LYS A 95 8.26 -14.92 4.84
CA LYS A 95 7.56 -15.84 5.76
C LYS A 95 6.05 -15.61 5.74
N ALA A 96 5.60 -14.36 5.73
CA ALA A 96 4.18 -14.03 5.64
C ALA A 96 3.58 -14.50 4.31
N ILE A 97 4.24 -14.25 3.18
CA ILE A 97 3.81 -14.71 1.85
C ILE A 97 3.70 -16.24 1.82
N LYS A 98 4.69 -16.95 2.38
CA LYS A 98 4.66 -18.42 2.47
C LYS A 98 3.41 -18.92 3.21
N ARG A 99 3.03 -18.28 4.31
CA ARG A 99 1.78 -18.61 5.03
C ARG A 99 0.54 -18.33 4.18
N MET A 100 0.54 -17.26 3.39
CA MET A 100 -0.56 -16.92 2.47
C MET A 100 -0.69 -17.89 1.29
N GLU A 101 0.28 -18.77 1.03
CA GLU A 101 0.18 -19.71 -0.09
C GLU A 101 -1.00 -20.67 0.06
N GLU A 102 -1.29 -21.08 1.29
CA GLU A 102 -2.44 -21.94 1.62
C GLU A 102 -3.77 -21.26 1.28
N TRP A 103 -3.81 -19.92 1.33
CA TRP A 103 -5.00 -19.13 1.10
C TRP A 103 -5.43 -19.08 -0.38
N LYS A 104 -4.56 -19.53 -1.29
CA LYS A 104 -4.92 -19.74 -2.70
C LYS A 104 -6.13 -20.68 -2.85
N ASN A 105 -6.39 -21.56 -1.88
CA ASN A 105 -7.55 -22.46 -1.86
C ASN A 105 -8.90 -21.71 -1.91
N TRP A 106 -8.99 -20.52 -1.30
CA TRP A 106 -10.18 -19.67 -1.39
C TRP A 106 -10.02 -18.52 -2.40
N LYS A 107 -9.06 -18.65 -3.31
CA LYS A 107 -8.73 -17.71 -4.40
C LYS A 107 -8.04 -16.43 -3.94
N PHE A 108 -7.31 -16.46 -2.81
CA PHE A 108 -6.40 -15.37 -2.46
C PHE A 108 -5.34 -15.19 -3.55
N LYS A 109 -5.17 -13.97 -4.04
CA LYS A 109 -4.23 -13.66 -5.13
C LYS A 109 -2.82 -13.47 -4.58
N LEU A 110 -1.86 -14.17 -5.19
CA LEU A 110 -0.43 -13.96 -4.96
C LEU A 110 0.30 -13.83 -6.29
N PHE A 111 1.32 -12.97 -6.32
CA PHE A 111 2.20 -12.81 -7.47
C PHE A 111 3.51 -13.62 -7.29
N PRO A 112 4.12 -14.10 -8.40
CA PRO A 112 5.46 -14.69 -8.35
C PRO A 112 6.54 -13.71 -7.87
N SER A 113 6.29 -12.40 -8.05
CA SER A 113 7.16 -11.35 -7.56
C SER A 113 6.37 -10.10 -7.17
N TYR A 114 6.85 -9.39 -6.15
CA TYR A 114 6.35 -8.08 -5.74
C TYR A 114 7.44 -7.02 -5.92
N GLN A 115 7.07 -5.87 -6.48
CA GLN A 115 7.96 -4.70 -6.52
C GLN A 115 7.59 -3.74 -5.41
N VAL A 116 8.51 -3.50 -4.48
CA VAL A 116 8.39 -2.49 -3.43
C VAL A 116 9.16 -1.25 -3.88
N LYS A 117 8.43 -0.21 -4.26
CA LYS A 117 8.99 1.05 -4.78
C LYS A 117 8.89 2.13 -3.72
N LEU A 118 9.99 2.81 -3.43
CA LEU A 118 9.97 3.93 -2.50
C LEU A 118 9.59 5.23 -3.20
N THR A 119 8.77 6.03 -2.52
CA THR A 119 8.31 7.36 -2.94
C THR A 119 8.51 8.38 -1.83
N ALA A 120 8.70 9.65 -2.20
CA ALA A 120 8.78 10.77 -1.28
C ALA A 120 7.38 11.34 -0.96
N TYR A 121 6.41 11.11 -1.85
CA TYR A 121 5.09 11.74 -1.82
C TYR A 121 3.95 10.73 -1.69
N GLY A 122 2.75 11.20 -1.33
CA GLY A 122 1.57 10.33 -1.23
C GLY A 122 1.28 9.75 0.17
N PRO A 123 0.39 8.74 0.27
CA PRO A 123 0.03 8.09 1.53
C PRO A 123 1.21 7.28 2.12
N GLY A 124 1.03 6.67 3.30
CA GLY A 124 2.06 5.84 3.93
C GLY A 124 2.42 4.59 3.11
N GLY A 125 1.42 3.96 2.50
CA GLY A 125 1.53 2.83 1.58
C GLY A 125 0.41 2.89 0.54
N SER A 126 0.65 2.31 -0.63
CA SER A 126 -0.37 2.02 -1.62
C SER A 126 0.06 0.83 -2.49
N TYR A 127 -0.86 0.35 -3.32
CA TYR A 127 -0.63 -0.86 -4.10
C TYR A 127 -1.30 -0.80 -5.48
N ASP A 128 -0.80 -1.65 -6.38
CA ASP A 128 -1.40 -1.95 -7.67
C ASP A 128 -1.84 -3.42 -7.69
N PHE A 129 -3.15 -3.63 -7.60
CA PHE A 129 -3.76 -4.96 -7.55
C PHE A 129 -3.51 -5.81 -8.80
N ASN A 130 -3.16 -5.19 -9.94
CA ASN A 130 -2.95 -5.89 -11.21
C ASN A 130 -1.54 -6.45 -11.37
N HIS A 131 -0.54 -5.81 -10.74
CA HIS A 131 0.87 -6.05 -11.07
C HIS A 131 1.74 -6.42 -9.87
N GLY A 132 1.20 -6.47 -8.65
CA GLY A 132 2.00 -6.76 -7.45
C GLY A 132 2.98 -5.63 -7.12
N ASN A 133 2.67 -4.39 -7.51
CA ASN A 133 3.46 -3.23 -7.12
C ASN A 133 2.96 -2.71 -5.78
N ILE A 134 3.89 -2.39 -4.89
CA ILE A 134 3.67 -1.78 -3.60
C ILE A 134 4.49 -0.51 -3.59
N ILE A 135 3.86 0.62 -3.29
CA ILE A 135 4.51 1.93 -3.22
C ILE A 135 4.52 2.37 -1.77
N MET A 136 5.70 2.65 -1.22
CA MET A 136 5.88 3.01 0.18
C MET A 136 6.50 4.38 0.31
N LYS A 137 5.87 5.25 1.10
CA LYS A 137 6.43 6.55 1.38
C LYS A 137 7.52 6.44 2.44
N THR A 138 8.69 6.99 2.13
CA THR A 138 9.80 7.16 3.06
C THR A 138 10.11 8.65 3.24
N LYS A 139 10.82 8.98 4.32
CA LYS A 139 11.45 10.28 4.50
C LYS A 139 12.92 10.21 4.10
N GLU A 140 13.54 11.36 3.90
CA GLU A 140 15.00 11.45 3.68
C GLU A 140 15.81 10.83 4.84
N SER A 141 15.27 10.83 6.07
CA SER A 141 15.87 10.16 7.22
C SER A 141 15.85 8.62 7.11
N GLY A 142 15.10 8.05 6.17
CA GLY A 142 14.82 6.62 6.02
C GLY A 142 13.70 6.11 6.93
N GLU A 143 12.99 7.01 7.62
CA GLU A 143 11.81 6.69 8.41
C GLU A 143 10.58 6.42 7.55
N PHE A 144 9.65 5.66 8.11
CA PHE A 144 8.37 5.31 7.52
C PHE A 144 7.24 5.66 8.50
N VAL A 145 6.02 5.85 7.97
CA VAL A 145 4.83 6.10 8.81
C VAL A 145 4.56 4.93 9.75
N ARG A 146 4.91 3.71 9.30
CA ARG A 146 4.78 2.46 10.04
C ARG A 146 6.02 1.61 9.79
N VAL A 147 6.21 0.58 10.60
CA VAL A 147 7.24 -0.43 10.37
C VAL A 147 7.13 -0.96 8.93
N PRO A 148 8.22 -0.98 8.13
CA PRO A 148 8.10 -1.22 6.70
C PRO A 148 7.52 -2.57 6.32
N TYR A 149 7.99 -3.65 6.95
CA TYR A 149 7.50 -5.00 6.63
C TYR A 149 6.02 -5.18 7.00
N HIS A 150 5.52 -4.50 8.06
CA HIS A 150 4.07 -4.43 8.34
C HIS A 150 3.30 -3.83 7.17
N THR A 151 3.81 -2.74 6.62
CA THR A 151 3.18 -2.06 5.49
C THR A 151 3.17 -2.96 4.26
N ILE A 152 4.29 -3.62 3.93
CA ILE A 152 4.36 -4.53 2.78
C ILE A 152 3.35 -5.67 2.93
N VAL A 153 3.28 -6.31 4.10
CA VAL A 153 2.31 -7.40 4.36
C VAL A 153 0.87 -6.91 4.26
N HIS A 154 0.57 -5.74 4.82
CA HIS A 154 -0.74 -5.08 4.70
C HIS A 154 -1.15 -4.87 3.23
N GLU A 155 -0.25 -4.31 2.41
CA GLU A 155 -0.53 -4.08 0.99
C GLU A 155 -0.65 -5.39 0.18
N ILE A 156 0.11 -6.44 0.53
CA ILE A 156 -0.07 -7.78 -0.08
C ILE A 156 -1.43 -8.36 0.25
N ILE A 157 -1.91 -8.20 1.48
CA ILE A 157 -3.25 -8.68 1.87
C ILE A 157 -4.32 -7.95 1.07
N HIS A 158 -4.24 -6.62 0.95
CA HIS A 158 -5.15 -5.85 0.08
C HIS A 158 -5.22 -6.42 -1.34
N ILE A 159 -4.06 -6.65 -1.96
CA ILE A 159 -3.95 -7.27 -3.29
C ILE A 159 -4.64 -8.63 -3.32
N GLY A 160 -4.37 -9.47 -2.32
CA GLY A 160 -4.80 -10.85 -2.30
C GLY A 160 -6.30 -11.03 -2.09
N ILE A 161 -6.94 -10.16 -1.32
CA ILE A 161 -8.39 -10.22 -1.06
C ILE A 161 -9.25 -9.47 -2.08
N GLU A 162 -8.65 -8.64 -2.93
CA GLU A 162 -9.35 -7.68 -3.79
C GLU A 162 -10.48 -8.33 -4.62
N GLU A 163 -10.19 -9.39 -5.37
CA GLU A 163 -11.20 -10.04 -6.24
C GLU A 163 -12.11 -10.99 -5.45
N ALA A 164 -11.54 -11.84 -4.61
CA ALA A 164 -12.27 -12.93 -3.95
C ALA A 164 -13.21 -12.44 -2.84
N VAL A 165 -12.94 -11.25 -2.29
CA VAL A 165 -13.64 -10.71 -1.12
C VAL A 165 -14.12 -9.29 -1.38
N VAL A 166 -13.23 -8.33 -1.64
CA VAL A 166 -13.59 -6.89 -1.66
C VAL A 166 -14.58 -6.58 -2.78
N LYS A 167 -14.24 -6.91 -4.02
CA LYS A 167 -15.12 -6.66 -5.18
C LYS A 167 -16.33 -7.57 -5.17
N LYS A 168 -16.14 -8.85 -4.82
CA LYS A 168 -17.22 -9.85 -4.79
C LYS A 168 -18.35 -9.51 -3.82
N PHE A 169 -18.02 -8.90 -2.68
CA PHE A 169 -18.98 -8.55 -1.63
C PHE A 169 -19.12 -7.05 -1.41
N GLU A 170 -18.60 -6.24 -2.35
CA GLU A 170 -18.74 -4.78 -2.38
C GLU A 170 -18.39 -4.13 -1.03
N LEU A 171 -17.22 -4.47 -0.49
CA LEU A 171 -16.75 -3.86 0.76
C LEU A 171 -16.44 -2.38 0.55
N THR A 172 -16.92 -1.54 1.47
CA THR A 172 -16.55 -0.13 1.52
C THR A 172 -15.06 0.04 1.85
N HIS A 173 -14.51 1.23 1.62
CA HIS A 173 -13.10 1.54 1.97
C HIS A 173 -12.81 1.25 3.45
N VAL A 174 -13.70 1.66 4.35
CA VAL A 174 -13.55 1.50 5.81
C VAL A 174 -13.63 0.02 6.23
N GLU A 175 -14.54 -0.75 5.63
CA GLU A 175 -14.66 -2.20 5.87
C GLU A 175 -13.41 -2.95 5.38
N LYS A 176 -12.90 -2.57 4.21
CA LYS A 176 -11.70 -3.15 3.61
C LYS A 176 -10.47 -2.90 4.48
N GLU A 177 -10.19 -1.66 4.86
CA GLU A 177 -9.06 -1.33 5.73
C GLU A 177 -9.16 -2.08 7.08
N GLY A 178 -10.36 -2.12 7.67
CA GLY A 178 -10.61 -2.86 8.91
C GLY A 178 -10.39 -4.37 8.77
N LEU A 179 -10.77 -4.97 7.63
CA LEU A 179 -10.53 -6.37 7.34
C LEU A 179 -9.04 -6.67 7.19
N VAL A 180 -8.30 -5.84 6.45
CA VAL A 180 -6.85 -6.03 6.27
C VAL A 180 -6.12 -5.91 7.60
N ASP A 181 -6.46 -4.92 8.41
CA ASP A 181 -5.89 -4.79 9.75
C ASP A 181 -6.21 -5.98 10.65
N SER A 182 -7.43 -6.52 10.58
CA SER A 182 -7.83 -7.75 11.29
C SER A 182 -6.94 -8.94 10.90
N ILE A 183 -6.72 -9.13 9.59
CA ILE A 183 -5.88 -10.21 9.10
C ILE A 183 -4.43 -10.01 9.56
N CYS A 184 -3.88 -8.79 9.46
CA CYS A 184 -2.54 -8.49 9.97
C CYS A 184 -2.41 -8.80 11.46
N ALA A 185 -3.32 -8.26 12.28
CA ALA A 185 -3.24 -8.37 13.73
C ALA A 185 -3.53 -9.79 14.22
N ASN A 186 -4.49 -10.49 13.64
CA ASN A 186 -4.95 -11.78 14.15
C ASN A 186 -4.24 -12.97 13.49
N CYS A 187 -3.94 -12.90 12.18
CA CYS A 187 -3.34 -14.02 11.45
C CYS A 187 -1.80 -13.99 11.42
N PHE A 188 -1.20 -12.85 11.76
CA PHE A 188 0.25 -12.65 11.72
C PHE A 188 0.82 -11.98 12.98
N ASP A 189 0.14 -12.01 14.13
CA ASP A 189 0.66 -11.53 15.43
C ASP A 189 2.09 -12.02 15.77
N ASP A 190 2.45 -13.24 15.37
CA ASP A 190 3.76 -13.84 15.60
C ASP A 190 4.86 -13.33 14.64
N LEU A 191 4.47 -12.72 13.51
CA LEU A 191 5.38 -12.14 12.53
C LEU A 191 5.39 -10.62 12.55
N LEU A 192 4.23 -9.99 12.76
CA LEU A 192 4.01 -8.54 12.80
C LEU A 192 3.92 -8.09 14.25
N ILE A 193 5.01 -8.28 14.99
CA ILE A 193 5.07 -7.96 16.42
C ILE A 193 4.80 -6.45 16.59
N ASP A 194 3.93 -6.10 17.53
CA ASP A 194 3.48 -4.73 17.80
C ASP A 194 2.78 -4.06 16.60
N TYR A 195 2.08 -4.84 15.77
CA TYR A 195 1.25 -4.29 14.68
C TYR A 195 0.19 -3.32 15.21
N ILE A 196 0.22 -2.08 14.70
CA ILE A 196 -0.72 -1.02 15.07
C ILE A 196 -1.86 -0.95 14.05
N VAL A 197 -3.07 -1.30 14.49
CA VAL A 197 -4.32 -1.18 13.73
C VAL A 197 -4.59 0.29 13.36
N GLN A 198 -5.05 0.55 12.14
CA GLN A 198 -5.43 1.89 11.71
C GLN A 198 -6.70 2.33 12.45
N ASP A 199 -6.74 3.57 12.91
CA ASP A 199 -7.94 4.16 13.54
C ASP A 199 -9.12 4.34 12.56
N ARG A 200 -8.89 4.12 11.26
CA ARG A 200 -9.88 4.32 10.19
C ARG A 200 -10.69 3.07 9.82
N GLY A 201 -10.42 1.92 10.44
CA GLY A 201 -11.08 0.65 10.12
C GLY A 201 -12.43 0.46 10.82
N GLU A 202 -13.35 -0.26 10.18
CA GLU A 202 -14.63 -0.63 10.81
C GLU A 202 -14.42 -1.74 11.84
N LYS A 203 -14.67 -1.43 13.12
CA LYS A 203 -14.45 -2.35 14.25
C LYS A 203 -15.30 -3.61 14.16
N LYS A 204 -16.47 -3.55 13.52
CA LYS A 204 -17.34 -4.73 13.34
C LYS A 204 -16.68 -5.81 12.49
N VAL A 205 -15.89 -5.42 11.48
CA VAL A 205 -15.18 -6.37 10.61
C VAL A 205 -13.96 -6.96 11.32
N PHE A 206 -13.39 -6.21 12.27
CA PHE A 206 -12.16 -6.59 12.97
C PHE A 206 -12.27 -7.91 13.73
N ASN A 207 -13.44 -8.20 14.31
CA ASN A 207 -13.65 -9.40 15.14
C ASN A 207 -14.11 -10.63 14.34
N LEU A 208 -14.20 -10.54 13.01
CA LEU A 208 -14.72 -11.63 12.18
C LEU A 208 -13.67 -12.70 11.86
N VAL A 209 -12.38 -12.33 11.88
CA VAL A 209 -11.31 -13.13 11.30
C VAL A 209 -10.24 -13.44 12.34
N SER A 210 -9.74 -14.68 12.32
CA SER A 210 -8.67 -15.21 13.15
C SER A 210 -7.87 -16.26 12.39
N LYS A 211 -6.77 -16.74 12.96
CA LYS A 211 -5.96 -17.84 12.39
C LYS A 211 -6.80 -19.08 12.09
N ASP A 212 -7.75 -19.40 12.98
CA ASP A 212 -8.51 -20.65 12.91
C ASP A 212 -9.58 -20.63 11.81
N ASN A 213 -10.00 -19.45 11.35
CA ASN A 213 -11.12 -19.31 10.41
C ASN A 213 -10.75 -18.59 9.10
N ILE A 214 -9.50 -18.16 8.92
CA ILE A 214 -9.06 -17.42 7.71
C ILE A 214 -9.33 -18.18 6.41
N MET A 215 -9.34 -19.52 6.45
CA MET A 215 -9.65 -20.37 5.30
C MET A 215 -11.11 -20.28 4.84
N GLU A 216 -12.00 -19.79 5.70
CA GLU A 216 -13.41 -19.55 5.40
C GLU A 216 -13.72 -18.06 5.11
N LEU A 217 -12.70 -17.22 4.92
CA LEU A 217 -12.88 -15.76 4.84
C LEU A 217 -14.01 -15.32 3.87
N PRO A 218 -14.10 -15.81 2.61
CA PRO A 218 -15.19 -15.40 1.73
C PRO A 218 -16.60 -15.74 2.26
N LYS A 219 -16.75 -16.85 3.00
CA LYS A 219 -18.02 -17.25 3.60
C LYS A 219 -18.37 -16.36 4.79
N ILE A 220 -17.38 -16.06 5.64
CA ILE A 220 -17.55 -15.15 6.79
C ILE A 220 -18.02 -13.77 6.32
N ILE A 221 -17.36 -13.20 5.29
CA ILE A 221 -17.72 -11.89 4.75
C ILE A 221 -19.09 -11.92 4.06
N LYS A 222 -19.43 -13.00 3.36
CA LYS A 222 -20.77 -13.18 2.78
C LYS A 222 -21.88 -13.11 3.83
N GLU A 223 -21.70 -13.74 4.99
CA GLU A 223 -22.70 -13.70 6.07
C GLU A 223 -22.74 -12.33 6.76
N TYR A 224 -21.61 -11.64 6.88
CA TYR A 224 -21.56 -10.27 7.39
C TYR A 224 -22.38 -9.32 6.50
N LYS A 225 -22.27 -9.40 5.17
CA LYS A 225 -22.99 -8.51 4.23
C LYS A 225 -24.48 -8.80 4.07
N LYS A 226 -24.99 -9.91 4.62
CA LYS A 226 -26.44 -10.22 4.66
C LYS A 226 -27.17 -9.56 5.83
N LYS A 227 -26.44 -9.09 6.84
CA LYS A 227 -26.97 -8.45 8.04
C LYS A 227 -27.06 -6.94 7.84
#